data_AF-K9B648-F1
#
_entry.id   AF-K9B648-F1
#
_cell.length_a   1.000
_cell.length_b   1.000
_cell.length_c   1.000
_cell.angle_alpha   90.00
_cell.angle_beta   90.00
_cell.angle_gamma   90.00
#
_symmetry.space_group_name_H-M   'P 1'
#
loop_
_entity.id
_entity.type
_entity.pdbx_description
1 polymer ?
#
loop_
_entity_poly.entity_id
_entity_poly.type
_entity_poly.pdbx_seq_one_letter_code
_entity_poly.pdbx_strand_id
1 'polypeptide(L)'
;MSNRKTIFLRRKFSQVDEHISFLMKKVRNTKENPFNYKDLNDVQKIYTLNLHIEFFIFTSEEFAEKNLEHLVTRIYAIHEELEHLIIDNNKNLDTLNAAYHKYCESRNIAKQYI
;
A
#
# COMPACT_ATOMS: atom_id res chain seq x y z
N MET A 1 15.57 -20.78 -7.02
CA MET A 1 15.73 -19.64 -7.96
C MET A 1 14.57 -18.68 -7.73
N SER A 2 14.82 -17.40 -7.44
CA SER A 2 13.74 -16.42 -7.29
C SER A 2 13.19 -16.06 -8.67
N ASN A 3 11.90 -16.30 -8.88
CA ASN A 3 11.20 -16.02 -10.13
C ASN A 3 11.18 -14.49 -10.37
N ARG A 4 11.35 -14.05 -11.63
CA ARG A 4 11.30 -12.62 -12.01
C ARG A 4 10.03 -11.92 -11.49
N LYS A 5 8.90 -12.64 -11.43
CA LYS A 5 7.64 -12.12 -10.90
C LYS A 5 7.69 -11.84 -9.39
N THR A 6 8.26 -12.76 -8.62
CA THR A 6 8.54 -12.59 -7.19
C THR A 6 9.46 -11.39 -6.93
N ILE A 7 10.50 -11.22 -7.75
CA ILE A 7 11.41 -10.06 -7.65
C ILE A 7 10.66 -8.75 -7.91
N PHE A 8 9.78 -8.71 -8.91
CA PHE A 8 8.95 -7.54 -9.19
C PHE A 8 8.08 -7.17 -7.98
N LEU A 9 7.34 -8.12 -7.40
CA LEU A 9 6.52 -7.87 -6.22
C LEU A 9 7.33 -7.38 -5.03
N ARG A 10 8.47 -8.03 -4.74
CA ARG A 10 9.37 -7.59 -3.67
C ARG A 10 9.81 -6.15 -3.85
N ARG A 11 10.14 -5.73 -5.08
CA ARG A 11 10.49 -4.34 -5.38
C ARG A 11 9.33 -3.38 -5.18
N LYS A 12 8.11 -3.76 -5.60
CA LYS A 12 6.92 -2.91 -5.41
C LYS A 12 6.56 -2.74 -3.94
N PHE A 13 6.54 -3.82 -3.16
CA PHE A 13 6.36 -3.72 -1.71
C PHE A 13 7.47 -2.89 -1.05
N SER A 14 8.73 -3.02 -1.48
CA SER A 14 9.82 -2.19 -0.95
C SER A 14 9.61 -0.69 -1.23
N GLN A 15 9.07 -0.33 -2.41
CA GLN A 15 8.73 1.05 -2.74
C GLN A 15 7.59 1.57 -1.84
N VAL A 16 6.58 0.74 -1.58
CA VAL A 16 5.51 1.12 -0.65
C VAL A 16 6.06 1.28 0.77
N ASP A 17 6.90 0.35 1.23
CA ASP A 17 7.55 0.38 2.55
C ASP A 17 8.32 1.71 2.74
N GLU A 18 9.05 2.18 1.73
CA GLU A 18 9.78 3.45 1.75
C GLU A 18 8.84 4.67 1.86
N HIS A 19 7.86 4.77 0.95
CA HIS A 19 6.93 5.91 0.94
C HIS A 19 6.08 5.98 2.19
N ILE A 20 5.55 4.85 2.65
CA ILE A 20 4.66 4.82 3.81
C ILE A 20 5.43 5.11 5.10
N SER A 21 6.67 4.62 5.23
CA SER A 21 7.51 4.92 6.40
C SER A 21 7.88 6.40 6.46
N PHE A 22 8.23 7.00 5.32
CA PHE A 22 8.50 8.43 5.23
C PHE A 22 7.29 9.26 5.63
N LEU A 23 6.11 8.93 5.07
CA LEU A 23 4.86 9.61 5.37
C LEU A 23 4.48 9.50 6.85
N MET A 24 4.48 8.29 7.41
CA MET A 24 4.13 8.06 8.81
C MET A 24 5.09 8.77 9.78
N LYS A 25 6.40 8.84 9.46
CA LYS A 25 7.36 9.59 10.26
C LYS A 25 7.06 11.09 10.24
N LYS A 26 6.74 11.65 9.07
CA LYS A 26 6.43 13.07 8.91
C LYS A 26 5.17 13.47 9.68
N VAL A 27 4.12 12.67 9.53
CA VAL A 27 2.82 12.90 10.17
C VAL A 27 2.91 12.75 11.69
N ARG A 28 3.64 11.76 12.22
CA ARG A 28 3.85 11.61 13.68
C ARG A 28 4.63 12.75 14.32
N ASN A 29 5.49 13.41 13.56
CA ASN A 29 6.33 14.50 14.07
C ASN A 29 5.63 15.88 14.03
N THR A 30 4.46 15.99 13.42
CA THR A 30 3.71 17.24 13.33
C THR A 30 2.62 17.29 14.39
N LYS A 31 2.83 18.10 15.44
CA LYS A 31 1.86 18.27 16.54
C LYS A 31 0.62 19.09 16.18
N GLU A 32 0.70 19.94 15.15
CA GLU A 32 -0.30 21.01 14.93
C GLU A 32 -0.82 21.12 13.49
N ASN A 33 -0.44 20.23 12.56
CA ASN A 33 -0.92 20.37 11.20
C ASN A 33 -1.21 19.00 10.57
N PRO A 34 -2.50 18.65 10.38
CA PRO A 34 -2.87 17.42 9.72
C PRO A 34 -2.40 17.54 8.27
N PHE A 35 -1.52 16.64 7.85
CA PHE A 35 -1.39 16.16 6.48
C PHE A 35 -1.57 17.24 5.37
N ASN A 36 -0.47 17.78 4.85
CA ASN A 36 -0.51 18.86 3.83
C ASN A 36 -0.54 18.32 2.39
N TYR A 37 -0.70 19.21 1.40
CA TYR A 37 -0.78 18.83 -0.02
C TYR A 37 0.44 18.03 -0.54
N LYS A 38 1.64 18.24 0.02
CA LYS A 38 2.80 17.42 -0.34
C LYS A 38 2.69 16.00 0.20
N ASP A 39 1.97 15.79 1.30
CA ASP A 39 1.71 14.47 1.89
C ASP A 39 0.67 13.68 1.08
N LEU A 40 -0.29 14.38 0.44
CA LEU A 40 -1.22 13.77 -0.52
C LEU A 40 -0.50 13.15 -1.72
N ASN A 41 0.56 13.78 -2.21
CA ASN A 41 1.38 13.20 -3.28
C ASN A 41 2.02 11.86 -2.86
N ASP A 42 2.46 11.73 -1.61
CA ASP A 42 3.01 10.46 -1.13
C ASP A 42 1.92 9.42 -0.93
N VAL A 43 0.71 9.81 -0.50
CA VAL A 43 -0.46 8.93 -0.49
C VAL A 43 -0.85 8.47 -1.90
N GLN A 44 -0.83 9.35 -2.90
CA GLN A 44 -1.09 8.97 -4.30
C GLN A 44 -0.06 7.97 -4.84
N LYS A 45 1.22 8.11 -4.46
CA LYS A 45 2.25 7.11 -4.82
C LYS A 45 1.97 5.76 -4.16
N ILE A 46 1.62 5.75 -2.87
CA ILE A 46 1.27 4.52 -2.15
C ILE A 46 0.04 3.86 -2.80
N TYR A 47 -1.00 4.64 -3.09
CA TYR A 47 -2.19 4.20 -3.81
C TYR A 47 -1.84 3.55 -5.15
N THR A 48 -1.08 4.25 -6.00
CA THR A 48 -0.67 3.77 -7.32
C THR A 48 0.17 2.49 -7.25
N LEU A 49 1.06 2.38 -6.25
CA LEU A 49 1.85 1.18 -6.04
C LEU A 49 1.00 -0.01 -5.58
N ASN A 50 -0.01 0.22 -4.74
CA ASN A 50 -0.95 -0.84 -4.32
C ASN A 50 -1.77 -1.33 -5.52
N LEU A 51 -2.27 -0.44 -6.39
CA LEU A 51 -2.92 -0.84 -7.65
C LEU A 51 -2.00 -1.69 -8.54
N HIS A 52 -0.71 -1.32 -8.66
CA HIS A 52 0.23 -2.13 -9.43
C HIS A 52 0.46 -3.52 -8.83
N ILE A 53 0.49 -3.63 -7.50
CA ILE A 53 0.63 -4.92 -6.81
C ILE A 53 -0.61 -5.77 -7.03
N GLU A 54 -1.80 -5.20 -6.80
CA GLU A 54 -3.08 -5.85 -6.99
C GLU A 54 -3.22 -6.38 -8.42
N PHE A 55 -3.06 -5.51 -9.41
CA PHE A 55 -3.16 -5.86 -10.82
C PHE A 55 -2.17 -6.97 -11.19
N PHE A 56 -0.93 -6.90 -10.69
CA PHE A 56 0.09 -7.89 -11.01
C PHE A 56 -0.20 -9.26 -10.37
N ILE A 57 -0.72 -9.29 -9.14
CA ILE A 57 -1.13 -10.53 -8.48
C ILE A 57 -2.32 -11.13 -9.23
N PHE A 58 -3.33 -10.31 -9.53
CA PHE A 58 -4.56 -10.73 -10.20
C PHE A 58 -4.32 -11.29 -11.61
N THR A 59 -3.42 -10.68 -12.39
CA THR A 59 -3.17 -11.07 -13.79
C THR A 59 -2.11 -12.15 -13.98
N SER A 60 -1.43 -12.58 -12.92
CA SER A 60 -0.36 -13.57 -13.03
C SER A 60 -0.83 -14.98 -12.67
N GLU A 61 -0.81 -15.87 -13.65
CA GLU A 61 -1.15 -17.30 -13.50
C GLU A 61 -0.43 -17.98 -12.32
N GLU A 62 0.87 -17.69 -12.10
CA GLU A 62 1.64 -18.23 -10.97
C GLU A 62 1.06 -17.88 -9.59
N PHE A 63 0.38 -16.74 -9.50
CA PHE A 63 -0.23 -16.28 -8.25
C PHE A 63 -1.68 -16.74 -8.11
N ALA A 64 -2.35 -17.08 -9.23
CA ALA A 64 -3.64 -17.74 -9.20
C ALA A 64 -3.55 -19.09 -8.48
N GLU A 65 -2.49 -19.87 -8.73
CA GLU A 65 -2.24 -21.15 -8.05
C GLU A 65 -1.94 -21.02 -6.54
N LYS A 66 -1.46 -19.84 -6.12
CA LYS A 66 -1.10 -19.56 -4.71
C LYS A 66 -2.29 -19.11 -3.85
N ASN A 67 -3.50 -19.05 -4.43
CA ASN A 67 -4.73 -18.60 -3.77
C ASN A 67 -4.56 -17.28 -3.01
N LEU A 68 -4.03 -16.26 -3.72
CA LEU A 68 -3.77 -14.93 -3.16
C LEU A 68 -5.00 -14.02 -3.12
N GLU A 69 -6.20 -14.55 -3.32
CA GLU A 69 -7.46 -13.76 -3.34
C GLU A 69 -7.61 -12.92 -2.06
N HIS A 70 -7.33 -13.50 -0.89
CA HIS A 70 -7.37 -12.77 0.36
C HIS A 70 -6.35 -11.61 0.43
N LEU A 71 -5.16 -11.77 -0.18
CA LEU A 71 -4.18 -10.68 -0.26
C LEU A 71 -4.67 -9.57 -1.19
N VAL A 72 -5.26 -9.92 -2.33
CA VAL A 72 -5.83 -8.98 -3.30
C VAL A 72 -6.95 -8.16 -2.65
N THR A 73 -7.94 -8.81 -2.02
CA THR A 73 -9.05 -8.13 -1.33
C THR A 73 -8.57 -7.15 -0.26
N ARG A 74 -7.49 -7.48 0.44
CA ARG A 74 -6.91 -6.58 1.45
C ARG A 74 -6.17 -5.40 0.85
N ILE A 75 -5.47 -5.59 -0.26
CA ILE A 75 -4.81 -4.51 -1.00
C ILE A 75 -5.86 -3.58 -1.61
N TYR A 76 -6.97 -4.14 -2.09
CA TYR A 76 -8.13 -3.39 -2.55
C TYR A 76 -8.66 -2.44 -1.46
N ALA A 77 -8.93 -2.98 -0.26
CA ALA A 77 -9.41 -2.20 0.87
C ALA A 77 -8.43 -1.10 1.34
N ILE A 78 -7.12 -1.23 1.08
CA ILE A 78 -6.14 -0.17 1.35
C ILE A 78 -6.32 0.97 0.37
N HIS A 79 -6.37 0.67 -0.93
CA HIS A 79 -6.43 1.74 -1.91
C HIS A 79 -7.78 2.46 -1.90
N GLU A 80 -8.90 1.81 -1.53
CA GLU A 80 -10.19 2.48 -1.29
C GLU A 80 -10.08 3.55 -0.19
N GLU A 81 -9.45 3.22 0.94
CA GLU A 81 -9.23 4.19 2.03
C GLU A 81 -8.32 5.33 1.60
N LEU A 82 -7.28 5.04 0.82
CA LEU A 82 -6.39 6.06 0.28
C LEU A 82 -7.08 6.93 -0.78
N GLU A 83 -7.97 6.36 -1.59
CA GLU A 83 -8.77 7.08 -2.58
C GLU A 83 -9.68 8.13 -1.92
N HIS A 84 -10.33 7.77 -0.80
CA HIS A 84 -11.09 8.74 0.00
C HIS A 84 -10.22 9.90 0.50
N LEU A 85 -8.98 9.63 0.94
CA LEU A 85 -8.04 10.69 1.33
C LEU A 85 -7.68 11.61 0.15
N ILE A 86 -7.55 11.04 -1.05
CA ILE A 86 -7.15 11.76 -2.27
C ILE A 86 -8.29 12.61 -2.83
N ILE A 87 -9.46 12.01 -3.08
CA ILE A 87 -10.60 12.65 -3.76
C ILE A 87 -11.18 13.77 -2.91
N ASP A 88 -11.40 13.49 -1.63
CA ASP A 88 -12.03 14.45 -0.73
C ASP A 88 -11.04 15.49 -0.19
N ASN A 89 -9.76 15.43 -0.63
CA ASN A 89 -8.65 16.19 -0.04
C ASN A 89 -8.67 16.08 1.49
N ASN A 90 -9.05 14.88 1.97
CA ASN A 90 -9.38 14.61 3.35
C ASN A 90 -8.08 14.32 4.11
N LYS A 91 -7.90 15.05 5.21
CA LYS A 91 -6.69 15.01 6.03
C LYS A 91 -6.87 14.17 7.28
N ASN A 92 -7.81 13.21 7.22
CA ASN A 92 -8.13 12.35 8.34
C ASN A 92 -6.98 11.39 8.63
N LEU A 93 -6.30 11.64 9.75
CA LEU A 93 -5.19 10.84 10.23
C LEU A 93 -5.63 9.41 10.61
N ASP A 94 -6.85 9.23 11.11
CA ASP A 94 -7.34 7.92 11.50
C ASP A 94 -7.54 7.01 10.28
N THR A 95 -8.06 7.56 9.19
CA THR A 95 -8.16 6.84 7.90
C THR A 95 -6.77 6.47 7.36
N LEU A 96 -5.79 7.37 7.45
CA LEU A 96 -4.41 7.06 7.03
C LEU A 96 -3.77 5.97 7.92
N ASN A 97 -4.00 6.03 9.23
CA ASN A 97 -3.52 5.01 10.17
C ASN A 97 -4.17 3.65 9.90
N ALA A 98 -5.48 3.61 9.61
CA ALA A 98 -6.19 2.39 9.25
C ALA A 98 -5.59 1.75 7.99
N ALA A 99 -5.38 2.54 6.93
CA ALA A 99 -4.77 2.09 5.69
C ALA A 99 -3.33 1.56 5.92
N TYR A 100 -2.56 2.24 6.77
CA TYR A 100 -1.22 1.80 7.19
C TYR A 100 -1.25 0.45 7.90
N HIS A 101 -2.15 0.24 8.87
CA HIS A 101 -2.26 -1.04 9.58
C HIS A 101 -2.63 -2.18 8.64
N LYS A 102 -3.62 -1.96 7.76
CA LYS A 102 -4.00 -2.93 6.72
C LYS A 102 -2.84 -3.25 5.79
N TYR A 103 -2.04 -2.25 5.42
CA TYR A 103 -0.83 -2.45 4.63
C TYR A 103 0.19 -3.33 5.35
N CYS A 104 0.51 -3.06 6.61
CA CYS A 104 1.47 -3.87 7.37
C CYS A 104 1.07 -5.34 7.45
N GLU A 105 -0.22 -5.61 7.68
CA GLU A 105 -0.77 -6.97 7.69
C GLU A 105 -0.65 -7.64 6.31
N SER A 106 -1.06 -6.94 5.25
CA SER A 106 -0.97 -7.44 3.87
C SER A 106 0.46 -7.70 3.44
N ARG A 107 1.40 -6.83 3.85
CA ARG A 107 2.83 -6.99 3.63
C ARG A 107 3.39 -8.23 4.31
N ASN A 108 2.93 -8.55 5.52
CA ASN A 108 3.35 -9.75 6.25
C ASN A 108 2.81 -11.02 5.61
N ILE A 109 1.57 -11.02 5.11
CA ILE A 109 1.02 -12.11 4.31
C ILE A 109 1.87 -12.30 3.05
N ALA A 110 2.12 -11.21 2.30
CA ALA A 110 2.88 -11.27 1.06
C ALA A 110 4.26 -11.91 1.24
N LYS A 111 4.97 -11.66 2.35
CA LYS A 111 6.29 -12.26 2.67
C LYS A 111 6.29 -13.79 2.68
N GLN A 112 5.15 -14.43 2.93
CA GLN A 112 5.03 -15.90 2.90
C GLN A 112 5.10 -16.47 1.48
N TYR A 113 4.77 -15.65 0.47
CA TYR A 113 4.64 -16.05 -0.93
C TYR A 113 5.72 -15.49 -1.84
N ILE A 114 6.38 -14.40 -1.42
CA ILE A 114 7.40 -13.70 -2.20
C ILE A 114 8.80 -13.85 -1.61
#